data_AF-A0A3R7F994-F1
#
_entry.id   AF-A0A3R7F994-F1
#
_cell.length_a   1.000
_cell.length_b   1.000
_cell.length_c   1.000
_cell.angle_alpha   90.00
_cell.angle_beta   90.00
_cell.angle_gamma   90.00
#
_symmetry.space_group_name_H-M   'P 1'
#
loop_
_entity.id
_entity.type
_entity.pdbx_description
1 polymer ?
#
loop_
_entity_poly.entity_id
_entity_poly.type
_entity_poly.pdbx_seq_one_letter_code
_entity_poly.pdbx_strand_id
1 'polypeptide(L)'
;MSPDELIEERREDLKSDIDYVRHRAEDRLDAWFSELEISGLKRSSRVQAYHAIRSFYKANRLELEMVETPSSWTEKVRLGLTRDDLRRLIEACRKPMHRAYILCQAQSGLGLSDLLNIKYGDVASQLKKDVLTPTTRKTFLFLG
;
A
#
# COMPACT_ATOMS: atom_id res chain seq x y z
N MET A 1 -16.31 22.60 -8.09
CA MET A 1 -17.36 21.61 -7.80
C MET A 1 -17.02 20.95 -6.48
N SER A 2 -17.94 20.96 -5.52
CA SER A 2 -17.81 20.33 -4.20
C SER A 2 -18.39 18.90 -4.20
N PRO A 3 -18.06 18.06 -3.20
CA PRO A 3 -18.67 16.72 -3.08
C PRO A 3 -20.20 16.74 -2.99
N ASP A 4 -20.78 17.71 -2.28
CA ASP A 4 -22.23 17.82 -2.14
C ASP A 4 -22.90 18.22 -3.47
N GLU A 5 -22.25 19.10 -4.24
CA GLU A 5 -22.71 19.48 -5.58
C GLU A 5 -22.73 18.28 -6.54
N LEU A 6 -21.75 17.37 -6.44
CA LEU A 6 -21.71 16.14 -7.25
C LEU A 6 -22.87 15.18 -6.92
N ILE A 7 -23.23 15.08 -5.64
CA ILE A 7 -24.35 14.24 -5.19
C ILE A 7 -25.67 14.82 -5.72
N GLU A 8 -25.86 16.13 -5.61
CA GLU A 8 -27.10 16.76 -6.03
C GLU A 8 -27.26 16.73 -7.55
N GLU A 9 -26.20 17.06 -8.30
CA GLU A 9 -26.21 16.92 -9.77
C GLU A 9 -26.57 15.49 -10.17
N ARG A 10 -25.96 14.47 -9.55
CA ARG A 10 -26.29 13.07 -9.86
C ARG A 10 -27.75 12.71 -9.54
N ARG A 11 -28.33 13.27 -8.47
CA ARG A 11 -29.75 13.06 -8.15
C ARG A 11 -30.68 13.68 -9.17
N GLU A 12 -30.31 14.82 -9.74
CA GLU A 12 -31.04 15.45 -10.82
C GLU A 12 -30.91 14.64 -12.12
N ASP A 13 -29.70 14.17 -12.43
CA ASP A 13 -29.39 13.37 -13.63
C ASP A 13 -30.24 12.10 -13.70
N LEU A 14 -30.42 11.42 -12.56
CA LEU A 14 -31.23 10.20 -12.46
C LEU A 14 -32.73 10.44 -12.67
N LYS A 15 -33.22 11.68 -12.55
CA LYS A 15 -34.64 12.04 -12.80
C LYS A 15 -34.91 12.31 -14.28
N SER A 16 -33.87 12.44 -15.11
CA SER A 16 -34.01 12.75 -16.53
C SER A 16 -34.37 11.51 -17.33
N ASP A 17 -35.31 11.65 -18.28
CA ASP A 17 -35.64 10.61 -19.26
C ASP A 17 -34.62 10.50 -20.41
N ILE A 18 -33.69 11.46 -20.49
CA ILE A 18 -32.63 11.48 -21.50
C ILE A 18 -31.46 10.64 -21.01
N ASP A 19 -31.19 9.54 -21.71
CA ASP A 19 -30.15 8.56 -21.38
C ASP A 19 -28.76 9.20 -21.18
N TYR A 20 -28.36 10.10 -22.08
CA TYR A 20 -27.10 10.84 -21.98
C TYR A 20 -26.98 11.67 -20.69
N VAL A 21 -28.07 12.31 -20.26
CA VAL A 21 -28.07 13.10 -19.02
C VAL A 21 -27.94 12.17 -17.82
N ARG A 22 -28.61 11.02 -17.88
CA ARG A 22 -28.57 10.01 -16.83
C ARG A 22 -27.19 9.38 -16.66
N HIS A 23 -26.42 9.17 -17.73
CA HIS A 23 -25.07 8.57 -17.69
C HIS A 23 -23.91 9.57 -17.68
N ARG A 24 -24.20 10.86 -17.52
CA ARG A 24 -23.21 11.94 -17.55
C ARG A 24 -22.10 11.80 -16.50
N ALA A 25 -22.42 11.29 -15.31
CA ALA A 25 -21.44 11.12 -14.24
C ALA A 25 -20.41 10.02 -14.60
N GLU A 26 -20.87 8.97 -15.27
CA GLU A 26 -20.04 7.90 -15.81
C GLU A 26 -19.13 8.41 -16.92
N ASP A 27 -19.68 9.12 -17.90
CA ASP A 27 -18.93 9.71 -19.01
C ASP A 27 -17.83 10.65 -18.52
N ARG A 28 -18.12 11.48 -17.52
CA ARG A 28 -17.14 12.38 -16.90
C ARG A 28 -16.04 11.62 -16.16
N LEU A 29 -16.38 10.52 -15.48
CA LEU A 29 -15.39 9.70 -14.77
C LEU A 29 -14.41 9.04 -15.76
N ASP A 30 -14.91 8.54 -16.89
CA ASP A 30 -14.08 7.92 -17.93
C ASP A 30 -13.23 8.97 -18.69
N ALA A 31 -13.80 10.14 -18.98
CA ALA A 31 -13.06 11.27 -19.54
C ALA A 31 -11.93 11.71 -18.60
N TRP A 32 -12.23 11.89 -17.31
CA TRP A 32 -11.24 12.24 -16.30
C TRP A 32 -10.14 11.18 -16.14
N PHE A 33 -10.50 9.89 -16.19
CA PHE A 33 -9.52 8.80 -16.17
C PHE A 33 -8.53 8.88 -17.35
N SER A 34 -9.02 9.28 -18.52
CA SER A 34 -8.23 9.50 -19.74
C SER A 34 -7.34 10.74 -19.62
N GLU A 35 -7.83 11.83 -19.02
CA GLU A 35 -7.02 13.02 -18.73
C GLU A 35 -5.83 12.71 -17.81
N LEU A 36 -6.04 11.86 -16.80
CA LEU A 36 -4.95 11.42 -15.91
C LEU A 36 -3.88 10.59 -16.64
N GLU A 37 -4.25 9.91 -17.73
CA GLU A 37 -3.28 9.22 -18.60
C GLU A 37 -2.39 10.20 -19.32
N ILE A 38 -2.99 11.23 -19.91
CA ILE A 38 -2.30 12.30 -20.62
C ILE A 38 -1.39 13.08 -19.67
N SER A 39 -1.81 13.28 -18.42
CA SER A 39 -1.00 13.93 -17.38
C SER A 39 0.17 13.07 -16.88
N GLY A 40 0.33 11.84 -17.37
CA GLY A 40 1.44 10.94 -17.02
C GLY A 40 1.28 10.21 -15.69
N LEU A 41 0.07 10.14 -15.11
CA LEU A 41 -0.13 9.45 -13.83
C LEU A 41 -0.05 7.93 -14.02
N LYS A 42 0.66 7.25 -13.11
CA LYS A 42 0.82 5.80 -13.14
C LYS A 42 -0.55 5.10 -13.12
N ARG A 43 -0.74 4.10 -13.98
CA ARG A 43 -2.00 3.34 -14.11
C ARG A 43 -2.56 2.85 -12.77
N SER A 44 -1.72 2.31 -11.89
CA SER A 44 -2.16 1.84 -10.56
C SER A 44 -2.77 2.94 -9.71
N SER A 45 -2.22 4.15 -9.77
CA SER A 45 -2.73 5.32 -9.04
C SER A 45 -4.03 5.82 -9.67
N ARG A 46 -4.13 5.83 -11.00
CA ARG A 46 -5.37 6.15 -11.73
C ARG A 46 -6.51 5.21 -11.37
N VAL A 47 -6.25 3.89 -11.40
CA VAL A 47 -7.24 2.85 -11.04
C VAL A 47 -7.69 3.00 -9.59
N GLN A 48 -6.78 3.27 -8.65
CA GLN A 48 -7.15 3.54 -7.27
C GLN A 48 -8.05 4.78 -7.13
N ALA A 49 -7.72 5.87 -7.83
CA ALA A 49 -8.52 7.08 -7.80
C ALA A 49 -9.91 6.87 -8.42
N TYR A 50 -9.98 6.12 -9.52
CA TYR A 50 -11.23 5.70 -10.16
C TYR A 50 -12.13 4.92 -9.19
N HIS A 51 -11.57 3.93 -8.50
CA HIS A 51 -12.30 3.15 -7.49
C HIS A 51 -12.74 4.01 -6.29
N ALA A 52 -11.95 5.01 -5.90
CA ALA A 52 -12.32 5.93 -4.83
C ALA A 52 -13.57 6.75 -5.18
N ILE A 53 -13.64 7.30 -6.41
CA ILE A 53 -14.82 8.04 -6.88
C ILE A 53 -16.04 7.11 -6.97
N ARG A 54 -15.87 5.90 -7.49
CA ARG A 54 -16.95 4.92 -7.53
C ARG A 54 -17.46 4.55 -6.13
N SER A 55 -16.54 4.37 -5.18
CA SER A 55 -16.87 4.12 -3.78
C SER A 55 -17.63 5.30 -3.15
N PHE A 56 -17.26 6.53 -3.48
CA PHE A 56 -17.95 7.74 -3.04
C PHE A 56 -19.43 7.76 -3.49
N TYR A 57 -19.70 7.53 -4.78
CA TYR A 57 -21.07 7.48 -5.29
C TYR A 57 -21.87 6.32 -4.70
N LYS A 58 -21.24 5.14 -4.54
CA LYS A 58 -21.85 3.98 -3.90
C LYS A 58 -22.23 4.23 -2.44
N ALA A 59 -21.35 4.86 -1.67
CA ALA A 59 -21.62 5.21 -0.27
C ALA A 59 -22.82 6.16 -0.13
N ASN A 60 -23.06 7.00 -1.15
CA ASN A 60 -24.20 7.91 -1.23
C ASN A 60 -25.45 7.30 -1.90
N ARG A 61 -25.46 5.98 -2.16
CA ARG A 61 -26.57 5.24 -2.81
C ARG A 61 -26.89 5.72 -4.23
N LEU A 62 -25.90 6.28 -4.92
CA LEU A 62 -26.00 6.76 -6.30
C LEU A 62 -25.01 5.99 -7.17
N GLU A 63 -25.04 4.65 -7.09
CA GLU A 63 -24.05 3.78 -7.76
C GLU A 63 -23.99 4.07 -9.27
N LEU A 64 -22.76 4.10 -9.79
CA LEU A 64 -22.48 4.33 -11.20
C LEU A 64 -22.58 3.02 -11.98
N GLU A 65 -23.28 3.04 -13.11
CA GLU A 65 -23.48 1.87 -13.97
C GLU A 65 -22.39 1.81 -15.04
N MET A 66 -21.38 0.95 -14.85
CA MET A 66 -20.22 0.87 -15.76
C MET A 66 -20.07 -0.54 -16.34
N VAL A 67 -19.92 -0.62 -17.66
CA VAL A 67 -19.80 -1.88 -18.42
C VAL A 67 -18.44 -2.54 -18.16
N GLU A 68 -17.36 -1.75 -18.12
CA GLU A 68 -16.01 -2.23 -17.84
C GLU A 68 -15.33 -1.33 -16.82
N THR A 69 -14.72 -1.94 -15.79
CA THR A 69 -13.94 -1.20 -14.79
C THR A 69 -12.46 -1.35 -15.12
N PRO A 70 -11.68 -0.25 -15.15
CA PRO A 70 -10.26 -0.31 -15.47
C PRO A 70 -9.53 -1.16 -14.43
N SER A 71 -8.84 -2.19 -14.91
CA SER A 71 -7.99 -3.03 -14.07
C SER A 71 -6.56 -2.51 -14.03
N SER A 72 -5.94 -2.60 -12.85
CA SER A 72 -4.49 -2.38 -12.71
C SER A 72 -3.77 -3.72 -12.76
N TRP A 73 -2.87 -3.91 -13.72
CA TRP A 73 -1.82 -4.93 -13.60
C TRP A 73 -0.65 -4.33 -12.84
N THR A 74 -0.22 -4.99 -11.77
CA THR A 74 0.98 -4.59 -11.04
C THR A 74 2.15 -5.41 -11.57
N GLU A 75 2.79 -4.97 -12.65
CA GLU A 75 4.07 -5.55 -13.08
C GLU A 75 5.23 -4.76 -12.47
N LYS A 76 5.54 -5.07 -11.22
CA LYS A 76 6.91 -5.00 -10.71
C LYS A 76 7.09 -6.16 -9.73
N VAL A 77 7.57 -7.29 -10.24
CA VAL A 77 8.17 -8.31 -9.37
C VAL A 77 9.37 -7.65 -8.71
N ARG A 78 9.22 -7.20 -7.47
CA ARG A 78 10.37 -6.81 -6.67
C ARG A 78 11.13 -8.09 -6.40
N LEU A 79 12.28 -8.25 -7.05
CA LEU A 79 13.21 -9.32 -6.73
C LEU A 79 13.51 -9.22 -5.22
N GLY A 80 13.23 -10.28 -4.48
CA GLY A 80 13.54 -10.35 -3.05
C GLY A 80 15.05 -10.22 -2.84
N LEU A 81 15.45 -9.58 -1.74
CA LEU A 81 16.87 -9.50 -1.38
C LEU A 81 17.40 -10.90 -1.10
N THR A 82 18.53 -11.28 -1.71
CA THR A 82 19.18 -12.55 -1.39
C THR A 82 19.97 -12.44 -0.08
N ARG A 83 20.37 -13.58 0.49
CA ARG A 83 21.22 -13.62 1.68
C ARG A 83 22.58 -12.95 1.43
N ASP A 84 23.13 -13.09 0.23
CA ASP A 84 24.41 -12.47 -0.14
C ASP A 84 24.30 -10.95 -0.28
N ASP A 85 23.17 -10.46 -0.82
CA ASP A 85 22.89 -9.02 -0.88
C ASP A 85 22.77 -8.42 0.53
N LEU A 86 22.06 -9.10 1.45
CA LEU A 86 21.98 -8.69 2.85
C LEU A 86 23.37 -8.62 3.50
N ARG A 87 24.22 -9.62 3.26
CA ARG A 87 25.58 -9.65 3.78
C ARG A 87 26.39 -8.44 3.30
N ARG A 88 26.39 -8.18 1.99
CA ARG A 88 27.09 -7.03 1.39
C ARG A 88 26.59 -5.70 1.96
N LEU A 89 25.27 -5.59 2.19
CA LEU A 89 24.65 -4.38 2.72
C LEU A 89 25.06 -4.11 4.18
N ILE A 90 25.17 -5.16 4.99
CA ILE A 90 25.66 -5.07 6.38
C ILE A 90 27.16 -4.71 6.41
N GLU A 91 27.96 -5.32 5.54
CA GLU A 91 29.40 -5.04 5.43
C GLU A 91 29.66 -3.58 5.02
N ALA A 92 28.85 -3.03 4.11
CA ALA A 92 28.94 -1.63 3.67
C ALA A 92 28.52 -0.61 4.75
N CYS A 93 27.72 -1.02 5.74
CA CYS A 93 27.26 -0.12 6.81
C CYS A 93 28.39 0.23 7.78
N ARG A 94 28.65 1.54 7.93
CA ARG A 94 29.67 2.06 8.87
C ARG A 94 29.19 2.11 10.32
N LYS A 95 27.89 2.37 10.54
CA LYS A 95 27.32 2.53 11.89
C LYS A 95 26.69 1.21 12.36
N PRO A 96 26.99 0.75 13.59
CA PRO A 96 26.42 -0.49 14.13
C PRO A 96 24.89 -0.42 14.25
N MET A 97 24.36 0.77 14.53
CA MET A 97 22.91 1.01 14.57
C MET A 97 22.21 0.68 13.25
N HIS A 98 22.78 1.05 12.09
CA HIS A 98 22.18 0.75 10.80
C HIS A 98 22.18 -0.77 10.54
N ARG A 99 23.27 -1.46 10.91
CA ARG A 99 23.35 -2.92 10.83
C ARG A 99 22.26 -3.59 11.66
N ALA A 100 22.04 -3.11 12.89
CA ALA A 100 20.97 -3.58 13.74
C ALA A 100 19.58 -3.36 13.10
N TYR A 101 19.31 -2.17 12.54
CA TYR A 101 18.05 -1.91 11.83
C TYR A 101 17.82 -2.85 10.65
N ILE A 102 18.83 -3.04 9.80
CA ILE A 102 18.74 -3.94 8.64
C ILE A 102 18.46 -5.38 9.07
N LEU A 103 19.17 -5.86 10.10
CA LEU A 103 19.00 -7.21 10.63
C LEU A 103 17.62 -7.40 11.28
N CYS A 104 17.18 -6.45 12.10
CA CYS A 104 15.87 -6.46 12.71
C CYS A 104 14.78 -6.46 11.63
N GLN A 105 14.87 -5.60 10.61
CA GLN A 105 13.90 -5.53 9.52
C GLN A 105 13.84 -6.85 8.73
N ALA A 106 15.00 -7.47 8.46
CA ALA A 106 15.07 -8.71 7.70
C ALA A 106 14.55 -9.94 8.48
N GLN A 107 14.71 -9.97 9.81
CA GLN A 107 14.38 -11.14 10.63
C GLN A 107 12.99 -11.06 11.30
N SER A 108 12.56 -9.86 11.71
CA SER A 108 11.32 -9.71 12.50
C SER A 108 10.06 -9.57 11.64
N GLY A 109 10.20 -9.17 10.37
CA GLY A 109 9.07 -8.83 9.52
C GLY A 109 8.29 -7.58 9.95
N LEU A 110 8.82 -6.78 10.88
CA LEU A 110 8.17 -5.56 11.36
C LEU A 110 8.06 -4.50 10.25
N GLY A 111 7.02 -3.67 10.32
CA GLY A 111 6.94 -2.47 9.49
C GLY A 111 8.03 -1.46 9.87
N LEU A 112 8.46 -0.64 8.91
CA LEU A 112 9.47 0.40 9.16
C LEU A 112 9.07 1.32 10.32
N SER A 113 7.78 1.71 10.37
CA SER A 113 7.24 2.56 11.42
C SER A 113 7.27 1.89 12.80
N ASP A 114 7.05 0.58 12.88
CA ASP A 114 7.05 -0.15 14.15
C ASP A 114 8.48 -0.26 14.68
N LEU A 115 9.42 -0.58 13.79
CA LEU A 115 10.84 -0.71 14.14
C LEU A 115 11.45 0.62 14.62
N LEU A 116 11.03 1.75 14.06
CA LEU A 116 11.47 3.08 14.51
C LEU A 116 10.92 3.47 15.88
N ASN A 117 9.78 2.90 16.29
CA ASN A 117 9.12 3.22 17.55
C ASN A 117 9.47 2.24 18.68
N ILE A 118 10.24 1.19 18.40
CA ILE A 118 10.67 0.23 19.42
C ILE A 118 11.48 0.93 20.51
N LYS A 119 11.08 0.70 21.76
CA LYS A 119 11.78 1.15 22.96
C LYS A 119 12.42 -0.03 23.65
N TYR A 120 13.45 0.26 24.45
CA TYR A 120 14.09 -0.76 25.28
C TYR A 120 13.09 -1.51 26.18
N GLY A 121 12.07 -0.81 26.71
CA GLY A 121 11.04 -1.42 27.55
C GLY A 121 10.28 -2.56 26.88
N ASP A 122 10.10 -2.49 25.57
CA ASP A 122 9.35 -3.49 24.79
C ASP A 122 10.12 -4.83 24.71
N VAL A 123 11.45 -4.76 24.72
CA VAL A 123 12.36 -5.93 24.59
C VAL A 123 13.06 -6.29 25.90
N ALA A 124 12.96 -5.45 26.94
CA ALA A 124 13.70 -5.60 28.18
C ALA A 124 13.41 -6.93 28.90
N SER A 125 12.15 -7.39 28.87
CA SER A 125 11.75 -8.65 29.51
C SER A 125 12.33 -9.88 28.82
N GLN A 126 12.47 -9.82 27.50
CA GLN A 126 13.04 -10.90 26.68
C GLN A 126 14.56 -10.95 26.83
N LEU A 127 15.22 -9.78 26.82
CA LEU A 127 16.66 -9.68 27.04
C LEU A 127 17.07 -10.14 28.44
N LYS A 128 16.29 -9.79 29.48
CA LYS A 128 16.56 -10.23 30.86
C LYS A 128 16.38 -11.73 31.05
N LYS A 129 15.43 -12.35 30.35
CA LYS A 129 15.24 -13.81 30.39
C LYS A 129 16.43 -14.54 29.76
N ASP A 130 16.93 -14.06 28.62
CA ASP A 130 18.10 -14.65 27.95
C ASP A 130 19.39 -14.53 28.76
N VAL A 131 19.57 -13.43 29.51
CA VAL A 131 20.75 -13.23 30.37
C VAL A 131 20.73 -14.13 31.61
N LEU A 132 19.54 -14.52 32.10
CA LEU A 132 19.38 -15.39 33.28
C LEU A 132 19.50 -16.89 32.96
N THR A 133 19.60 -17.26 31.68
CA THR A 133 19.94 -18.62 31.25
C THR A 133 21.28 -18.61 30.49
N PRO A 134 22.43 -18.67 31.18
CA PRO A 134 23.61 -19.22 30.52
C PRO A 134 23.29 -20.69 30.24
N THR A 135 23.60 -21.18 29.03
CA THR A 135 23.31 -22.53 28.50
C THR A 135 21.94 -22.60 27.80
N THR A 136 21.88 -22.52 26.47
CA THR A 136 22.37 -23.59 25.60
C THR A 136 22.73 -22.99 24.25
N ARG A 137 24.03 -22.90 23.94
CA ARG A 137 24.46 -22.87 22.54
C ARG A 137 24.00 -24.19 21.92
N LYS A 138 22.80 -24.21 21.33
CA LYS A 138 22.51 -25.20 20.29
C LYS A 138 23.40 -24.83 19.14
N THR A 139 24.51 -25.54 19.06
CA THR A 139 25.25 -25.82 17.85
C THR A 139 24.24 -26.11 16.75
N PHE A 140 23.85 -25.10 15.98
CA PHE A 140 23.47 -25.32 14.59
C PHE A 140 24.78 -25.64 13.88
N LEU A 141 25.17 -26.92 14.02
CA LEU A 141 26.06 -27.58 13.11
C LEU A 141 25.46 -27.36 11.71
N PHE A 142 26.05 -26.43 10.97
CA PHE A 142 26.07 -26.53 9.52
C PHE A 142 26.86 -27.81 9.20
N LEU A 143 26.13 -28.92 9.09
CA LEU A 143 26.58 -30.17 8.48
C LEU A 143 25.49 -30.57 7.50
N GLY A 144 25.82 -30.46 6.21
CA GLY A 144 24.93 -30.67 5.07
C GLY A 144 25.06 -29.54 4.07
#